data_AF-A0A0E0IPI1-F1
#
_entry.id   AF-A0A0E0IPI1-F1
#
_cell.length_a   1.000
_cell.length_b   1.000
_cell.length_c   1.000
_cell.angle_alpha   90.00
_cell.angle_beta   90.00
_cell.angle_gamma   90.00
#
_symmetry.space_group_name_H-M   'P 1'
#
loop_
_entity.id
_entity.type
_entity.pdbx_description
1 polymer ?
#
loop_
_entity_poly.entity_id
_entity_poly.type
_entity_poly.pdbx_seq_one_letter_code
_entity_poly.pdbx_strand_id
1 'polypeptide(L)'
;MTSKRHVNATLLDNNKLSGSIPSALGLLNTLEVLRFDNNAQLTGPVPTNLNNLTRLTELHLANCNLTGPLPDLTGMNELMYMNNNSFSSSLFE
;
A
#
# COMPACT_ATOMS: atom_id res chain seq x y z
N MET A 1 6.19 -27.88 20.03
CA MET A 1 7.10 -26.93 19.37
C MET A 1 6.30 -26.11 18.38
N THR A 2 5.61 -25.07 18.84
CA THR A 2 4.87 -24.15 17.96
C THR A 2 5.81 -23.00 17.59
N SER A 3 6.31 -23.02 16.36
CA SER A 3 7.03 -21.87 15.79
C SER A 3 6.06 -20.69 15.73
N LYS A 4 6.37 -19.59 16.42
CA LYS A 4 5.61 -18.34 16.29
C LYS A 4 5.84 -17.82 14.88
N ARG A 5 4.81 -17.84 14.03
CA ARG A 5 4.85 -17.17 12.71
C ARG A 5 5.14 -15.69 12.94
N HIS A 6 6.28 -15.21 12.46
CA HIS A 6 6.62 -13.79 12.50
C HIS A 6 5.97 -13.12 11.28
N VAL A 7 5.09 -12.16 11.51
CA VAL A 7 4.47 -11.35 10.45
C VAL A 7 5.35 -10.11 10.26
N ASN A 8 5.74 -9.84 9.01
CA ASN A 8 6.49 -8.64 8.68
C ASN A 8 5.50 -7.54 8.31
N ALA A 9 5.42 -6.52 9.16
CA ALA A 9 4.48 -5.42 9.01
C ALA A 9 5.18 -4.06 9.04
N THR A 10 4.78 -3.18 8.13
CA THR A 10 5.14 -1.75 8.15
C THR A 10 3.87 -0.96 8.44
N LEU A 11 3.78 -0.42 9.65
CA LEU A 11 2.61 0.32 10.15
C LEU A 11 2.98 1.79 10.29
N LEU A 12 2.48 2.60 9.35
CA LEU A 12 2.75 4.03 9.25
C LEU A 12 1.44 4.84 9.22
N ASP A 13 0.33 4.21 9.58
CA ASP A 13 -0.98 4.82 9.67
C ASP A 13 -1.06 5.91 10.75
N ASN A 14 -2.04 6.81 10.62
CA ASN A 14 -2.33 7.86 11.59
C ASN A 14 -1.16 8.81 11.88
N ASN A 15 -0.40 9.15 10.84
CA ASN A 15 0.73 10.07 10.93
C ASN A 15 0.50 11.34 10.09
N LYS A 16 1.53 12.19 10.05
CA LYS A 16 1.60 13.37 9.19
C LYS A 16 2.62 13.16 8.06
N LEU A 17 2.67 11.96 7.50
CA LEU A 17 3.57 11.68 6.38
C LEU A 17 3.16 12.50 5.17
N SER A 18 4.17 13.03 4.49
CA SER A 18 4.02 13.92 3.33
C SER A 18 4.90 13.47 2.17
N GLY A 19 4.59 13.94 0.96
CA GLY A 19 5.32 13.57 -0.25
C GLY A 19 4.71 12.33 -0.89
N SER A 20 5.51 11.51 -1.59
CA SER A 20 5.04 10.31 -2.28
C SER A 20 5.49 9.02 -1.60
N ILE A 21 4.75 7.94 -1.87
CA ILE A 21 5.16 6.60 -1.47
C ILE A 21 6.43 6.23 -2.25
N PRO A 22 7.55 5.90 -1.58
CA PRO A 22 8.81 5.62 -2.27
C PRO A 22 8.78 4.26 -2.95
N SER A 23 9.27 4.19 -4.20
CA SER A 23 9.35 2.94 -4.96
C SER A 23 10.24 1.89 -4.28
N ALA A 24 11.20 2.29 -3.45
CA ALA A 24 12.06 1.36 -2.71
C ALA A 24 11.27 0.34 -1.85
N LEU A 25 10.02 0.63 -1.47
CA LEU A 25 9.17 -0.32 -0.75
C LEU A 25 8.92 -1.61 -1.54
N GLY A 26 8.91 -1.56 -2.88
CA GLY A 26 8.75 -2.74 -3.73
C GLY A 26 9.91 -3.75 -3.64
N LEU A 27 10.99 -3.43 -2.92
CA LEU A 27 12.11 -4.35 -2.66
C LEU A 27 11.87 -5.24 -1.43
N LEU A 28 10.86 -4.92 -0.60
CA LEU A 28 10.59 -5.60 0.66
C LEU A 28 9.77 -6.89 0.45
N ASN A 29 10.30 -7.85 -0.33
CA ASN A 29 9.61 -9.08 -0.74
C ASN A 29 9.08 -9.98 0.39
N THR A 30 9.49 -9.75 1.64
CA THR A 30 9.00 -10.49 2.81
C THR A 30 7.84 -9.80 3.54
N LEU A 31 7.47 -8.58 3.12
CA LEU A 31 6.42 -7.79 3.75
C LEU A 31 5.05 -8.43 3.55
N GLU A 32 4.29 -8.54 4.64
CA GLU A 32 2.94 -9.13 4.64
C GLU A 32 1.86 -8.06 4.86
N VAL A 33 2.16 -7.01 5.62
CA VAL A 33 1.22 -5.93 5.94
C VAL A 33 1.86 -4.56 5.68
N LEU A 34 1.16 -3.70 4.93
CA LEU A 34 1.57 -2.31 4.68
C LEU A 34 0.39 -1.35 4.95
N ARG A 35 0.56 -0.46 5.92
CA ARG A 35 -0.46 0.54 6.28
C ARG A 35 0.08 1.96 6.21
N PHE A 36 -0.59 2.80 5.43
CA PHE A 36 -0.34 4.23 5.28
C PHE A 36 -1.60 5.07 5.48
N ASP A 37 -2.72 4.47 5.86
CA ASP A 37 -3.98 5.17 5.99
C ASP A 37 -3.93 6.32 7.01
N ASN A 38 -4.78 7.32 6.81
CA ASN A 38 -4.84 8.52 7.65
C ASN A 38 -3.55 9.37 7.60
N ASN A 39 -2.92 9.48 6.43
CA ASN A 39 -1.84 10.42 6.15
C ASN A 39 -2.27 11.45 5.11
N ALA A 40 -3.00 12.48 5.55
CA ALA A 40 -3.63 13.47 4.66
C ALA A 40 -2.66 14.32 3.81
N GLN A 41 -1.35 14.30 4.11
CA GLN A 41 -0.33 15.01 3.32
C GLN A 41 0.41 14.09 2.33
N LEU A 42 0.10 12.79 2.32
CA LEU A 42 0.67 11.82 1.38
C LEU A 42 -0.03 11.97 0.03
N THR A 43 0.75 12.12 -1.03
CA THR A 43 0.31 12.52 -2.38
C THR A 43 0.97 11.68 -3.47
N GLY A 44 0.51 11.83 -4.71
CA GLY A 44 1.12 11.17 -5.87
C GLY A 44 0.68 9.72 -6.04
N PRO A 45 1.26 9.00 -7.02
CA PRO A 45 0.83 7.66 -7.37
C PRO A 45 1.31 6.59 -6.40
N VAL A 46 0.55 5.50 -6.32
CA VAL A 46 1.02 4.25 -5.72
C VAL A 46 2.05 3.63 -6.67
N PRO A 47 3.29 3.36 -6.23
CA PRO A 47 4.32 2.81 -7.10
C PRO A 47 3.92 1.47 -7.70
N THR A 48 4.10 1.30 -9.00
CA THR A 48 3.71 0.08 -9.72
C THR A 48 4.46 -1.15 -9.24
N ASN A 49 5.70 -0.97 -8.78
CA ASN A 49 6.54 -2.03 -8.26
C ASN A 49 6.13 -2.55 -6.87
N LEU A 50 5.06 -2.04 -6.25
CA LEU A 50 4.43 -2.70 -5.10
C LEU A 50 3.81 -4.05 -5.48
N ASN A 51 3.55 -4.30 -6.77
CA ASN A 51 3.16 -5.62 -7.27
C ASN A 51 4.23 -6.71 -7.03
N ASN A 52 5.50 -6.33 -6.82
CA ASN A 52 6.58 -7.26 -6.49
C ASN A 52 6.49 -7.81 -5.06
N LEU A 53 5.63 -7.25 -4.21
CA LEU A 53 5.42 -7.70 -2.85
C LEU A 53 4.50 -8.93 -2.82
N THR A 54 5.01 -10.05 -3.33
CA THR A 54 4.26 -11.30 -3.52
C THR A 54 3.75 -11.94 -2.23
N ARG A 55 4.24 -11.50 -1.07
CA ARG A 55 3.79 -11.93 0.26
C ARG A 55 2.83 -10.95 0.93
N LEU A 56 2.56 -9.80 0.31
CA LEU A 56 1.69 -8.78 0.88
C LEU A 56 0.24 -9.27 0.84
N THR A 57 -0.36 -9.37 2.02
CA THR A 57 -1.75 -9.80 2.18
C THR A 57 -2.67 -8.63 2.54
N GLU A 58 -2.14 -7.58 3.16
CA GLU A 58 -2.89 -6.41 3.60
C GLU A 58 -2.26 -5.11 3.08
N LEU A 59 -3.06 -4.29 2.40
CA LEU A 59 -2.68 -2.94 1.96
C LEU A 59 -3.76 -1.91 2.34
N HIS A 60 -3.38 -0.95 3.20
CA HIS A 60 -4.25 0.13 3.67
C HIS A 60 -3.73 1.49 3.21
N LEU A 61 -4.52 2.19 2.40
CA LEU A 61 -4.15 3.47 1.79
C LEU A 61 -5.22 4.57 1.96
N ALA A 62 -6.30 4.29 2.70
CA ALA A 62 -7.44 5.20 2.84
C ALA A 62 -7.07 6.53 3.53
N ASN A 63 -7.87 7.57 3.29
CA ASN A 63 -7.70 8.89 3.93
C ASN A 63 -6.32 9.52 3.66
N CYS A 64 -5.91 9.50 2.40
CA CYS A 64 -4.70 10.13 1.88
C CYS A 64 -5.08 11.01 0.66
N ASN A 65 -4.10 11.65 0.03
CA ASN A 65 -4.30 12.41 -1.20
C ASN A 65 -3.60 11.72 -2.39
N LEU A 66 -3.63 10.38 -2.43
CA LEU A 66 -3.00 9.60 -3.49
C LEU A 66 -3.75 9.76 -4.81
N THR A 67 -3.01 9.77 -5.91
CA THR A 67 -3.51 10.02 -7.27
C THR A 67 -3.05 8.95 -8.25
N GLY A 68 -3.42 9.07 -9.53
CA GLY A 68 -2.93 8.17 -10.57
C GLY A 68 -3.60 6.78 -10.57
N PRO A 69 -3.14 5.88 -11.45
CA PRO A 69 -3.69 4.55 -11.59
C PRO A 69 -3.38 3.69 -10.36
N LEU A 70 -4.32 2.83 -9.98
CA LEU A 70 -4.00 1.74 -9.06
C LEU A 70 -3.14 0.71 -9.81
N PRO A 71 -2.01 0.25 -9.24
CA PRO A 71 -1.25 -0.82 -9.85
C PRO A 71 -2.01 -2.14 -9.80
N ASP A 72 -1.51 -3.16 -10.49
CA ASP A 72 -2.06 -4.50 -10.37
C ASP A 72 -1.82 -5.04 -8.94
N LEU A 73 -2.90 -5.10 -8.16
CA LEU A 73 -2.94 -5.57 -6.78
C LEU A 73 -3.66 -6.92 -6.66
N THR A 74 -3.86 -7.65 -7.76
CA THR A 74 -4.66 -8.90 -7.81
C THR A 74 -4.15 -10.01 -6.89
N GLY A 75 -2.91 -9.94 -6.41
CA GLY A 75 -2.31 -10.90 -5.48
C GLY A 75 -2.61 -10.67 -3.99
N MET A 76 -3.37 -9.64 -3.61
CA MET A 76 -3.57 -9.26 -2.21
C MET A 76 -4.93 -9.74 -1.66
N ASN A 77 -4.94 -10.29 -0.44
CA ASN A 77 -6.11 -10.94 0.15
C ASN A 77 -7.09 -9.96 0.82
N GLU A 78 -6.56 -8.90 1.41
CA GLU A 78 -7.34 -7.85 2.08
C GLU A 78 -6.90 -6.48 1.57
N LEU A 79 -7.88 -5.77 1.03
CA LEU A 79 -7.66 -4.65 0.14
C LEU A 79 -8.56 -3.50 0.58
N MET A 80 -7.99 -2.60 1.39
CA MET A 80 -8.70 -1.46 2.00
C MET A 80 -8.12 -0.14 1.50
N TYR A 81 -8.26 0.14 0.20
CA TYR A 81 -7.54 1.21 -0.49
C TYR A 81 -8.38 2.37 -1.05
N MET A 82 -9.71 2.28 -1.19
CA MET A 82 -10.43 3.21 -2.09
C MET A 82 -11.01 4.47 -1.45
N ASN A 83 -11.32 4.46 -0.15
CA ASN A 83 -12.05 5.56 0.47
C ASN A 83 -11.14 6.77 0.74
N ASN A 84 -11.62 7.95 0.33
CA ASN A 84 -10.94 9.24 0.50
C ASN A 84 -9.52 9.26 -0.08
N ASN A 85 -9.41 8.96 -1.38
CA ASN A 85 -8.26 9.20 -2.25
C ASN A 85 -8.75 9.79 -3.58
N SER A 86 -7.82 10.19 -4.45
CA SER A 86 -8.11 10.74 -5.79
C SER A 86 -7.55 9.85 -6.91
N PHE A 87 -7.65 8.53 -6.75
CA PHE A 87 -7.22 7.57 -7.78
C PHE A 87 -7.95 7.82 -9.09
N SER A 88 -7.20 7.88 -10.19
CA SER A 88 -7.77 7.91 -11.53
C SER A 88 -8.18 6.50 -11.93
N SER A 89 -9.29 6.37 -12.67
CA SER A 89 -9.63 5.08 -13.29
C SER A 89 -8.53 4.65 -14.26
N SER A 90 -7.95 3.47 -14.04
CA SER A 90 -7.27 2.71 -15.08
C SER A 90 -7.68 1.25 -14.99
N LEU A 91 -9.00 1.01 -14.96
CA LEU A 91 -9.53 -0.33 -15.17
C LEU A 91 -9.58 -0.56 -16.68
N PHE A 92 -8.51 -1.16 -17.21
CA PHE A 92 -8.41 -1.79 -18.53
C PHE A 92 -8.67 -0.87 -19.74
N GLU A 93 -7.60 -0.32 -20.31
CA GLU A 93 -7.44 -0.33 -21.78
C GLU A 93 -6.29 -1.28 -22.14
#